data_AF-X6EQI2-F1
#
_entry.id   AF-X6EQI2-F1
#
_cell.length_a   1.000
_cell.length_b   1.000
_cell.length_c   1.000
_cell.angle_alpha   90.00
_cell.angle_beta   90.00
_cell.angle_gamma   90.00
#
_symmetry.space_group_name_H-M   'P 1'
#
loop_
_entity.id
_entity.type
_entity.pdbx_description
1 polymer ?
#
loop_
_entity_poly.entity_id
_entity_poly.type
_entity_poly.pdbx_seq_one_letter_code
_entity_poly.pdbx_strand_id
1 'polypeptide(L)'
;MDIKLNWKDFVAVVRKQKSGADEVRAKLAQIDIDAMETRASELEAKRRALLGSGEDSDIDAIEAEIVKANRDIERAIAIQEELRERLATIEAEQTRAASMKAYDEARARSAKLLSEIPKRWDSAANEVVDIIRDMLLGEQAISHVNANLPEGVAPLPSIELTMRGMPGEPEQRGKSNLRKPAWYYTKEAEGWGPVEEQFVAQITPNPDGKTGKLARSGGGYSRNLDVELRQYREVEILVERGWARPVPLAASVKLPAFRVGEADVWAPFNSGFSGEFGANASVILDHIERMNQQRLRPPADPRPDRSTRTVLERVDV
;
A
#
# COMPACT_ATOMS: atom_id res chain seq x y z
N MET A 1 64.51 -10.46 15.21
CA MET A 1 64.31 -10.73 13.78
C MET A 1 64.89 -9.56 13.02
N ASP A 2 65.79 -9.78 12.05
CA ASP A 2 66.20 -8.70 11.15
C ASP A 2 65.11 -8.50 10.10
N ILE A 3 64.42 -7.37 10.15
CA ILE A 3 63.45 -6.96 9.14
C ILE A 3 64.24 -6.54 7.89
N LYS A 4 64.47 -7.47 6.96
CA LYS A 4 65.09 -7.16 5.66
C LYS A 4 64.01 -6.77 4.66
N LEU A 5 63.71 -5.47 4.58
CA LEU A 5 62.85 -4.92 3.53
C LEU A 5 63.62 -4.91 2.19
N ASN A 6 63.03 -5.52 1.16
CA ASN A 6 63.57 -5.41 -0.19
C ASN A 6 63.12 -4.10 -0.83
N TRP A 7 63.88 -3.02 -0.59
CA TRP A 7 63.54 -1.67 -1.07
C TRP A 7 63.28 -1.57 -2.58
N LYS A 8 63.93 -2.42 -3.39
CA LYS A 8 63.72 -2.44 -4.84
C LYS A 8 62.29 -2.86 -5.21
N ASP A 9 61.70 -3.78 -4.45
CA ASP A 9 60.35 -4.27 -4.72
C ASP A 9 59.29 -3.21 -4.37
N PHE A 10 59.50 -2.44 -3.29
CA PHE A 10 58.61 -1.34 -2.93
C PHE A 10 58.65 -0.22 -3.97
N VAL A 11 59.86 0.22 -4.36
CA VAL A 11 60.04 1.23 -5.40
C VAL A 11 59.46 0.77 -6.74
N ALA A 12 59.56 -0.53 -7.07
CA ALA A 12 58.94 -1.09 -8.27
C ALA A 12 57.40 -0.94 -8.23
N VAL A 13 56.75 -1.19 -7.09
CA VAL A 13 55.29 -1.03 -6.95
C VAL A 13 54.85 0.43 -7.03
N VAL A 14 55.61 1.35 -6.42
CA VAL A 14 55.37 2.81 -6.53
C VAL A 14 55.43 3.25 -7.99
N ARG A 15 56.47 2.83 -8.73
CA ARG A 15 56.70 3.25 -10.12
C ARG A 15 55.81 2.55 -11.14
N LYS A 16 55.26 1.39 -10.79
CA LYS A 16 54.41 0.59 -11.70
C LYS A 16 53.04 1.25 -11.82
N GLN A 17 52.79 1.84 -12.99
CA GLN A 17 51.55 2.55 -13.30
C GLN A 17 50.29 1.66 -13.22
N LYS A 18 50.44 0.34 -13.38
CA LYS A 18 49.34 -0.66 -13.36
C LYS A 18 49.21 -1.46 -12.05
N SER A 19 49.81 -1.02 -10.95
CA SER A 19 49.59 -1.67 -9.65
C SER A 19 48.13 -1.54 -9.23
N GLY A 20 47.49 -2.63 -8.83
CA GLY A 20 46.12 -2.61 -8.30
C GLY A 20 46.07 -2.10 -6.85
N ALA A 21 44.92 -1.59 -6.40
CA ALA A 21 44.75 -1.12 -5.02
C ALA A 21 45.15 -2.17 -3.98
N ASP A 22 44.82 -3.45 -4.21
CA ASP A 22 45.15 -4.55 -3.31
C ASP A 22 46.66 -4.83 -3.24
N GLU A 23 47.37 -4.69 -4.37
CA GLU A 23 48.84 -4.82 -4.43
C GLU A 23 49.52 -3.71 -3.60
N VAL A 24 49.01 -2.48 -3.70
CA VAL A 24 49.52 -1.33 -2.93
C VAL A 24 49.21 -1.47 -1.44
N ARG A 25 47.99 -1.88 -1.05
CA ARG A 25 47.64 -2.15 0.36
C ARG A 25 48.49 -3.26 0.97
N ALA A 26 48.71 -4.35 0.23
CA ALA A 26 49.55 -5.44 0.68
C ALA A 26 51.00 -5.00 0.92
N LYS A 27 51.52 -4.05 0.13
CA LYS A 27 52.85 -3.45 0.34
C LYS A 27 52.88 -2.51 1.54
N LEU A 28 51.87 -1.64 1.69
CA LEU A 28 51.78 -0.76 2.86
C LEU A 28 51.78 -1.56 4.18
N ALA A 29 51.09 -2.70 4.23
CA ALA A 29 51.04 -3.56 5.40
C ALA A 29 52.39 -4.23 5.76
N GLN A 30 53.37 -4.23 4.85
CA GLN A 30 54.72 -4.76 5.11
C GLN A 30 55.65 -3.72 5.77
N ILE A 31 55.27 -2.44 5.79
CA ILE A 31 56.07 -1.35 6.36
C ILE A 31 55.66 -1.14 7.83
N ASP A 32 56.51 -1.59 8.74
CA ASP A 32 56.33 -1.45 10.19
C ASP A 32 57.39 -0.49 10.75
N ILE A 33 57.10 0.81 10.69
CA ILE A 33 58.02 1.87 11.13
C ILE A 33 58.26 1.78 12.64
N ASP A 34 57.23 1.49 13.44
CA ASP A 34 57.33 1.40 14.91
C ASP A 34 58.30 0.28 15.33
N ALA A 35 58.24 -0.88 14.66
CA ALA A 35 59.19 -1.96 14.91
C ALA A 35 60.62 -1.57 14.48
N MET A 36 60.78 -0.80 13.40
CA MET A 36 62.08 -0.29 12.94
C MET A 36 62.65 0.76 13.91
N GLU A 37 61.84 1.68 14.42
CA GLU A 37 62.23 2.68 15.44
C GLU A 37 62.59 2.03 16.78
N THR A 38 61.84 1.00 17.18
CA THR A 38 62.17 0.19 18.37
C THR A 38 63.53 -0.48 18.20
N ARG A 39 63.78 -1.07 17.03
CA ARG A 39 65.08 -1.69 16.70
C ARG A 39 66.22 -0.67 16.73
N ALA A 40 66.03 0.53 16.20
CA ALA A 40 67.03 1.60 16.26
C ALA A 40 67.32 2.00 17.73
N SER A 41 66.28 2.13 18.55
CA SER A 41 66.40 2.43 19.99
C SER A 41 67.16 1.35 20.77
N GLU A 42 66.95 0.07 20.44
CA GLU A 42 67.72 -1.05 21.01
C GLU A 42 69.21 -0.97 20.64
N LEU A 43 69.54 -0.62 19.39
CA LEU A 43 70.92 -0.45 18.94
C LEU A 43 71.60 0.72 19.66
N GLU A 44 70.90 1.84 19.87
CA GLU A 44 71.41 2.97 20.66
C GLU A 44 71.63 2.59 22.13
N ALA A 45 70.74 1.80 22.73
CA ALA A 45 70.93 1.28 24.08
C ALA A 45 72.18 0.38 24.18
N LYS A 46 72.41 -0.49 23.19
CA LYS A 46 73.63 -1.31 23.09
C LYS A 46 74.89 -0.47 22.95
N ARG A 47 74.87 0.56 22.09
CA ARG A 47 75.98 1.52 21.95
C ARG A 47 76.33 2.16 23.29
N ARG A 48 75.33 2.62 24.06
CA ARG A 48 75.54 3.20 25.39
C ARG A 48 76.19 2.21 26.39
N ALA A 49 75.85 0.93 26.31
CA ALA A 49 76.47 -0.09 27.16
C ALA A 49 77.94 -0.36 26.77
N LEU A 50 78.25 -0.41 25.46
CA LEU A 50 79.59 -0.64 24.95
C LEU A 50 80.58 0.49 25.30
N LEU A 51 80.12 1.75 25.36
CA LEU A 51 80.97 2.88 25.77
C LEU A 51 81.60 2.72 27.16
N GLY A 52 81.02 1.92 28.04
CA GLY A 52 81.54 1.70 29.39
C GLY A 52 82.52 0.53 29.54
N SER A 53 82.63 -0.36 28.55
CA SER A 53 83.35 -1.64 28.72
C SER A 53 83.83 -2.36 27.44
N GLY A 54 83.47 -1.85 26.25
CA GLY A 54 83.76 -2.47 24.97
C GLY A 54 85.03 -1.97 24.29
N GLU A 55 85.44 -2.66 23.23
CA GLU A 55 86.52 -2.23 22.33
C GLU A 55 86.00 -1.18 21.33
N ASP A 56 86.87 -0.27 20.88
CA ASP A 56 86.51 0.77 19.90
C ASP A 56 85.93 0.17 18.59
N SER A 57 86.41 -1.02 18.19
CA SER A 57 85.92 -1.75 17.02
C SER A 57 84.44 -2.16 17.12
N ASP A 58 83.96 -2.52 18.31
CA ASP A 58 82.56 -2.88 18.54
C ASP A 58 81.65 -1.63 18.53
N ILE A 59 82.18 -0.49 18.98
CA ILE A 59 81.49 0.80 18.94
C ILE A 59 81.31 1.26 17.49
N ASP A 60 82.36 1.18 16.67
CA ASP A 60 82.28 1.52 15.25
C ASP A 60 81.27 0.63 14.50
N ALA A 61 81.24 -0.67 14.82
CA ALA A 61 80.30 -1.61 14.21
C ALA A 61 78.84 -1.27 14.56
N ILE A 62 78.53 -0.98 15.82
CA ILE A 62 77.15 -0.65 16.23
C ILE A 62 76.72 0.72 15.70
N GLU A 63 77.62 1.69 15.59
CA GLU A 63 77.32 3.00 14.99
C GLU A 63 76.98 2.87 13.51
N ALA A 64 77.70 2.01 12.77
CA ALA A 64 77.37 1.70 11.38
C ALA A 64 75.98 1.05 11.25
N GLU A 65 75.60 0.18 12.20
CA GLU A 65 74.25 -0.40 12.24
C GLU A 65 73.16 0.63 12.54
N ILE A 66 73.39 1.57 13.47
CA ILE A 66 72.45 2.66 13.79
C ILE A 66 72.24 3.57 12.57
N VAL A 67 73.32 4.00 11.92
CA VAL A 67 73.24 4.85 10.71
C VAL A 67 72.44 4.14 9.61
N LYS A 68 72.64 2.83 9.45
CA LYS A 68 71.88 2.03 8.49
C LYS A 68 70.40 1.94 8.88
N ALA A 69 70.09 1.66 10.15
CA ALA A 69 68.72 1.55 10.65
C ALA A 69 67.95 2.86 10.45
N ASN A 70 68.56 4.01 10.78
CA ASN A 70 67.93 5.32 10.60
C ASN A 70 67.65 5.64 9.11
N ARG A 71 68.59 5.31 8.20
CA ARG A 71 68.37 5.44 6.75
C ARG A 71 67.26 4.54 6.25
N ASP A 72 67.14 3.34 6.79
CA ASP A 72 66.08 2.39 6.44
C ASP A 72 64.71 2.91 6.95
N ILE A 73 64.64 3.56 8.13
CA ILE A 73 63.43 4.24 8.64
C ILE A 73 63.04 5.41 7.72
N GLU A 74 63.97 6.30 7.37
CA GLU A 74 63.70 7.43 6.46
C GLU A 74 63.15 6.94 5.12
N ARG A 75 63.72 5.87 4.56
CA ARG A 75 63.23 5.23 3.33
C ARG A 75 61.85 4.62 3.52
N ALA A 76 61.59 3.97 4.65
CA ALA A 76 60.29 3.39 4.98
C ALA A 76 59.20 4.46 4.98
N ILE A 77 59.45 5.59 5.64
CA ILE A 77 58.55 6.74 5.70
C ILE A 77 58.25 7.27 4.30
N ALA A 78 59.30 7.58 3.52
CA ALA A 78 59.14 8.12 2.17
C ALA A 78 58.34 7.18 1.26
N ILE A 79 58.64 5.88 1.28
CA ILE A 79 57.91 4.87 0.50
C ILE A 79 56.47 4.72 0.98
N GLN A 80 56.23 4.77 2.30
CA GLN A 80 54.88 4.69 2.86
C GLN A 80 54.02 5.86 2.39
N GLU A 81 54.57 7.08 2.38
CA GLU A 81 53.89 8.27 1.87
C GLU A 81 53.55 8.13 0.38
N GLU A 82 54.53 7.75 -0.46
CA GLU A 82 54.31 7.54 -1.91
C GLU A 82 53.26 6.46 -2.19
N LEU A 83 53.29 5.33 -1.46
CA LEU A 83 52.30 4.26 -1.61
C LEU A 83 50.91 4.69 -1.14
N ARG A 84 50.79 5.50 -0.08
CA ARG A 84 49.51 6.05 0.38
C ARG A 84 48.91 7.02 -0.65
N GLU A 85 49.71 7.93 -1.18
CA GLU A 85 49.27 8.85 -2.24
C GLU A 85 48.81 8.07 -3.49
N ARG A 86 49.56 7.04 -3.86
CA ARG A 86 49.21 6.17 -4.99
C ARG A 86 47.89 5.43 -4.74
N LEU A 87 47.69 4.88 -3.55
CA LEU A 87 46.45 4.19 -3.19
C LEU A 87 45.25 5.14 -3.28
N ALA A 88 45.36 6.35 -2.73
CA ALA A 88 44.30 7.35 -2.78
C ALA A 88 43.93 7.72 -4.23
N THR A 89 44.93 7.85 -5.10
CA THR A 89 44.72 8.11 -6.54
C THR A 89 43.95 6.98 -7.20
N ILE A 90 44.35 5.72 -6.97
CA ILE A 90 43.68 4.54 -7.55
C ILE A 90 42.23 4.45 -7.06
N GLU A 91 41.98 4.66 -5.76
CA GLU A 91 40.63 4.60 -5.18
C GLU A 91 39.72 5.71 -5.72
N ALA A 92 40.26 6.92 -5.93
CA ALA A 92 39.54 8.02 -6.54
C ALA A 92 39.18 7.72 -8.01
N GLU A 93 40.12 7.16 -8.79
CA GLU A 93 39.87 6.75 -10.17
C GLU A 93 38.80 5.64 -10.26
N GLN A 94 38.87 4.63 -9.38
CA GLN A 94 37.87 3.56 -9.30
C GLN A 94 36.47 4.10 -8.95
N THR A 95 36.39 5.00 -7.96
CA THR A 95 35.14 5.65 -7.56
C THR A 95 34.53 6.48 -8.69
N ARG A 96 35.37 7.23 -9.41
CA ARG A 96 34.95 8.01 -10.58
C ARG A 96 34.47 7.11 -11.72
N ALA A 97 35.21 6.03 -12.02
CA ALA A 97 34.83 5.08 -13.05
C ALA A 97 33.50 4.38 -12.72
N ALA A 98 33.29 3.98 -11.46
CA ALA A 98 32.04 3.39 -11.00
C ALA A 98 30.86 4.37 -11.12
N SER A 99 31.06 5.63 -10.69
CA SER A 99 30.05 6.69 -10.82
C SER A 99 29.70 6.97 -12.28
N MET A 100 30.69 7.02 -13.18
CA MET A 100 30.45 7.24 -14.61
C MET A 100 29.69 6.07 -15.24
N LYS A 101 30.07 4.84 -14.90
CA LYS A 101 29.35 3.64 -15.36
C LYS A 101 27.88 3.67 -14.92
N ALA A 102 27.61 3.99 -13.66
CA ALA A 102 26.24 4.09 -13.15
C ALA A 102 25.44 5.20 -13.86
N TYR A 103 26.07 6.34 -14.16
CA TYR A 103 25.48 7.41 -14.95
C TYR A 103 25.12 6.96 -16.37
N ASP A 104 26.05 6.30 -17.07
CA ASP A 104 25.84 5.83 -18.44
C ASP A 104 24.73 4.77 -18.51
N GLU A 105 24.68 3.85 -17.54
CA GLU A 105 23.61 2.86 -17.40
C GLU A 105 22.24 3.53 -17.17
N ALA A 106 22.17 4.52 -16.26
CA ALA A 106 20.95 5.27 -16.00
C ALA A 106 20.49 6.08 -17.23
N ARG A 107 21.43 6.71 -17.94
CA ARG A 107 21.18 7.45 -19.17
C ARG A 107 20.64 6.54 -20.28
N ALA A 108 21.27 5.38 -20.49
CA ALA A 108 20.83 4.40 -21.49
C ALA A 108 19.43 3.86 -21.16
N ARG A 109 19.16 3.55 -19.89
CA ARG A 109 17.83 3.12 -19.42
C ARG A 109 16.79 4.22 -19.64
N SER A 110 17.10 5.47 -19.32
CA SER A 110 16.20 6.60 -19.52
C SER A 110 15.86 6.79 -21.00
N ALA A 111 16.87 6.81 -21.89
CA ALA A 111 16.66 6.94 -23.33
C ALA A 111 15.77 5.82 -23.90
N LYS A 112 16.01 4.58 -23.46
CA LYS A 112 15.17 3.43 -23.84
C LYS A 112 13.72 3.63 -23.38
N LEU A 113 13.51 3.97 -22.11
CA LEU A 113 12.17 4.18 -21.54
C LEU A 113 11.41 5.32 -22.23
N LEU A 114 12.07 6.45 -22.50
CA LEU A 114 11.47 7.57 -23.22
C LEU A 114 10.95 7.19 -24.62
N SER A 115 11.57 6.22 -25.28
CA SER A 115 11.12 5.73 -26.59
C SER A 115 10.04 4.65 -26.53
N GLU A 116 10.01 3.84 -25.46
CA GLU A 116 9.11 2.69 -25.33
C GLU A 116 7.81 3.01 -24.60
N ILE A 117 7.84 3.81 -23.53
CA ILE A 117 6.67 4.12 -22.71
C ILE A 117 5.54 4.76 -23.55
N PRO A 118 5.78 5.76 -24.44
CA PRO A 118 4.69 6.34 -25.23
C PRO A 118 3.93 5.30 -26.06
N LYS A 119 4.65 4.36 -26.68
CA LYS A 119 4.04 3.31 -27.52
C LYS A 119 3.19 2.34 -26.71
N ARG A 120 3.70 1.92 -25.53
CA ARG A 120 2.97 1.04 -24.62
C ARG A 120 1.74 1.74 -24.05
N TRP A 121 1.89 3.03 -23.71
CA TRP A 121 0.81 3.86 -23.23
C TRP A 121 -0.30 3.99 -24.27
N ASP A 122 0.04 4.36 -25.51
CA ASP A 122 -0.94 4.53 -26.59
C ASP A 122 -1.69 3.21 -26.89
N SER A 123 -0.99 2.07 -26.90
CA SER A 123 -1.62 0.75 -27.05
C SER A 123 -2.61 0.46 -25.92
N ALA A 124 -2.16 0.58 -24.67
CA ALA A 124 -3.01 0.30 -23.51
C ALA A 124 -4.20 1.26 -23.40
N ALA A 125 -4.00 2.54 -23.74
CA ALA A 125 -5.07 3.54 -23.77
C ALA A 125 -6.14 3.16 -24.80
N ASN A 126 -5.72 2.78 -26.02
CA ASN A 126 -6.65 2.34 -27.05
C ASN A 126 -7.39 1.05 -26.67
N GLU A 127 -6.70 0.06 -26.10
CA GLU A 127 -7.32 -1.16 -25.60
C GLU A 127 -8.41 -0.87 -24.55
N VAL A 128 -8.15 0.05 -23.62
CA VAL A 128 -9.15 0.46 -22.63
C VAL A 128 -10.33 1.18 -23.28
N VAL A 129 -10.09 2.07 -24.25
CA VAL A 129 -11.15 2.75 -25.01
C VAL A 129 -12.01 1.74 -25.77
N ASP A 130 -11.40 0.75 -26.41
CA ASP A 130 -12.10 -0.27 -27.18
C ASP A 130 -12.96 -1.16 -26.26
N ILE A 131 -12.45 -1.58 -25.11
CA ILE A 131 -13.25 -2.33 -24.10
C ILE A 131 -14.48 -1.51 -23.65
N ILE A 132 -14.31 -0.22 -23.38
CA ILE A 132 -15.42 0.66 -22.98
C ILE A 132 -16.43 0.81 -24.13
N ARG A 133 -15.94 0.94 -25.38
CA ARG A 133 -16.78 1.03 -26.57
C ARG A 133 -17.62 -0.23 -26.75
N ASP A 134 -17.00 -1.41 -26.67
CA ASP A 134 -17.67 -2.70 -26.85
C ASP A 134 -18.77 -2.91 -25.79
N MET A 135 -18.47 -2.55 -24.54
CA MET A 135 -19.46 -2.61 -23.47
C MET A 135 -20.64 -1.65 -23.71
N LEU A 136 -20.37 -0.41 -24.15
CA LEU A 136 -21.43 0.54 -24.49
C LEU A 136 -22.30 0.04 -25.65
N LEU A 137 -21.69 -0.52 -26.70
CA LEU A 137 -22.41 -1.11 -27.82
C LEU A 137 -23.29 -2.29 -27.35
N GLY A 138 -22.78 -3.12 -26.44
CA GLY A 138 -23.55 -4.19 -25.81
C GLY A 138 -24.75 -3.67 -25.01
N GLU A 139 -24.55 -2.65 -24.18
CA GLU A 139 -25.64 -2.01 -23.41
C GLU A 139 -26.69 -1.36 -24.32
N GLN A 140 -26.26 -0.73 -25.42
CA GLN A 140 -27.18 -0.19 -26.43
C GLN A 140 -28.02 -1.29 -27.09
N ALA A 141 -27.39 -2.41 -27.47
CA ALA A 141 -28.09 -3.55 -28.04
C ALA A 141 -29.12 -4.14 -27.05
N ILE A 142 -28.73 -4.31 -25.78
CA ILE A 142 -29.63 -4.78 -24.71
C ILE A 142 -30.80 -3.82 -24.53
N SER A 143 -30.54 -2.51 -24.44
CA SER A 143 -31.57 -1.48 -24.31
C SER A 143 -32.55 -1.51 -25.48
N HIS A 144 -32.03 -1.62 -26.71
CA HIS A 144 -32.85 -1.71 -27.92
C HIS A 144 -33.76 -2.96 -27.94
N VAL A 145 -33.22 -4.12 -27.54
CA VAL A 145 -34.00 -5.37 -27.44
C VAL A 145 -35.03 -5.28 -26.31
N ASN A 146 -34.64 -4.75 -25.15
CA ASN A 146 -35.53 -4.61 -24.00
C ASN A 146 -36.71 -3.66 -24.26
N ALA A 147 -36.51 -2.66 -25.13
CA ALA A 147 -37.59 -1.77 -25.57
C ALA A 147 -38.64 -2.47 -26.45
N ASN A 148 -38.32 -3.62 -27.04
CA ASN A 148 -39.15 -4.35 -27.99
C ASN A 148 -39.28 -5.84 -27.62
N LEU A 149 -39.52 -6.13 -26.34
CA LEU A 149 -39.60 -7.51 -25.85
C LEU A 149 -40.86 -8.24 -26.36
N PRO A 150 -40.74 -9.50 -26.81
CA PRO A 150 -41.88 -10.37 -27.00
C PRO A 150 -42.64 -10.62 -25.70
N GLU A 151 -43.94 -10.88 -25.81
CA GLU A 151 -44.79 -11.14 -24.65
C GLU A 151 -44.29 -12.36 -23.86
N GLY A 152 -44.23 -12.22 -22.53
CA GLY A 152 -43.79 -13.26 -21.61
C GLY A 152 -42.26 -13.46 -21.50
N VAL A 153 -41.44 -12.69 -22.24
CA VAL A 153 -39.97 -12.77 -22.16
C VAL A 153 -39.44 -11.77 -21.14
N ALA A 154 -38.56 -12.23 -20.26
CA ALA A 154 -37.89 -11.37 -19.27
C ALA A 154 -36.84 -10.45 -19.93
N PRO A 155 -36.67 -9.21 -19.45
CA PRO A 155 -35.65 -8.30 -19.97
C PRO A 155 -34.24 -8.85 -19.75
N LEU A 156 -33.36 -8.59 -20.72
CA LEU A 156 -31.94 -8.90 -20.60
C LEU A 156 -31.30 -7.97 -19.54
N PRO A 157 -30.48 -8.50 -18.62
CA PRO A 157 -29.80 -7.68 -17.63
C PRO A 157 -28.70 -6.84 -18.31
N SER A 158 -28.41 -5.66 -17.75
CA SER A 158 -27.24 -4.86 -18.14
C SER A 158 -25.94 -5.64 -17.91
N ILE A 159 -25.00 -5.51 -18.83
CA ILE A 159 -23.65 -6.10 -18.74
C ILE A 159 -22.93 -5.55 -17.52
N GLU A 160 -22.93 -4.23 -17.34
CA GLU A 160 -22.31 -3.57 -16.21
C GLU A 160 -22.95 -3.99 -14.88
N LEU A 161 -24.28 -4.11 -14.84
CA LEU A 161 -24.99 -4.57 -13.65
C LEU A 161 -24.66 -6.02 -13.32
N THR A 162 -24.45 -6.87 -14.32
CA THR A 162 -24.09 -8.28 -14.14
C THR A 162 -22.65 -8.44 -13.66
N MET A 163 -21.72 -7.63 -14.16
CA MET A 163 -20.30 -7.72 -13.82
C MET A 163 -19.93 -7.00 -12.52
N ARG A 164 -20.55 -5.85 -12.26
CA ARG A 164 -20.15 -4.91 -11.20
C ARG A 164 -21.27 -4.60 -10.22
N GLY A 165 -22.50 -4.94 -10.55
CA GLY A 165 -23.63 -4.76 -9.66
C GLY A 165 -23.67 -5.82 -8.57
N MET A 166 -24.30 -5.47 -7.47
CA MET A 166 -24.67 -6.44 -6.45
C MET A 166 -26.19 -6.67 -6.52
N PRO A 167 -26.65 -7.93 -6.63
CA PRO A 167 -28.07 -8.22 -6.69
C PRO A 167 -28.78 -7.65 -5.47
N GLY A 168 -30.02 -7.21 -5.70
CA GLY A 168 -30.90 -6.83 -4.60
C GLY A 168 -31.14 -8.02 -3.67
N GLU A 169 -31.32 -7.73 -2.39
CA GLU A 169 -31.71 -8.74 -1.42
C GLU A 169 -33.21 -8.60 -1.17
N PRO A 170 -34.00 -9.67 -1.39
CA PRO A 170 -35.42 -9.60 -1.14
C PRO A 170 -35.68 -9.37 0.35
N GLU A 171 -36.88 -8.86 0.63
CA GLU A 171 -37.40 -8.78 1.99
C GLU A 171 -37.26 -10.13 2.70
N GLN A 172 -36.72 -10.11 3.92
CA GLN A 172 -36.56 -11.32 4.73
C GLN A 172 -37.40 -11.21 5.98
N ARG A 173 -38.21 -12.25 6.20
CA ARG A 173 -39.02 -12.37 7.41
C ARG A 173 -38.16 -12.95 8.52
N GLY A 174 -38.00 -12.18 9.58
CA GLY A 174 -37.32 -12.54 10.80
C GLY A 174 -38.27 -13.22 11.79
N LYS A 175 -38.02 -12.97 13.07
CA LYS A 175 -38.79 -13.58 14.15
C LYS A 175 -40.22 -13.08 14.13
N SER A 176 -41.14 -13.98 14.47
CA SER A 176 -42.55 -13.62 14.64
C SER A 176 -43.00 -13.90 16.07
N ASN A 177 -43.79 -12.98 16.63
CA ASN A 177 -44.37 -13.10 17.95
C ASN A 177 -45.89 -12.94 17.85
N LEU A 178 -46.62 -13.95 18.31
CA LEU A 178 -48.07 -13.91 18.31
C LEU A 178 -48.54 -13.09 19.50
N ARG A 179 -49.20 -11.96 19.26
CA ARG A 179 -49.76 -11.14 20.33
C ARG A 179 -51.00 -11.82 20.91
N LYS A 180 -51.30 -11.50 22.16
CA LYS A 180 -52.55 -11.91 22.79
C LYS A 180 -53.72 -11.28 22.01
N PRO A 181 -54.83 -12.01 21.80
CA PRO A 181 -56.04 -11.42 21.23
C PRO A 181 -56.46 -10.19 22.03
N ALA A 182 -56.82 -9.12 21.31
CA ALA A 182 -57.30 -7.89 21.91
C ALA A 182 -58.50 -7.36 21.12
N TRP A 183 -59.39 -6.65 21.80
CA TRP A 183 -60.53 -6.01 21.15
C TRP A 183 -60.07 -4.74 20.44
N TYR A 184 -60.50 -4.54 19.21
CA TYR A 184 -60.24 -3.35 18.40
C TYR A 184 -61.55 -2.68 18.03
N TYR A 185 -61.52 -1.35 17.98
CA TYR A 185 -62.64 -0.59 17.43
C TYR A 185 -62.80 -0.88 15.93
N THR A 186 -64.03 -0.84 15.44
CA THR A 186 -64.36 -1.06 14.03
C THR A 186 -65.27 0.04 13.49
N LYS A 187 -65.48 0.07 12.16
CA LYS A 187 -66.31 1.06 11.46
C LYS A 187 -65.86 2.50 11.75
N GLU A 188 -66.75 3.34 12.26
CA GLU A 188 -66.53 4.77 12.52
C GLU A 188 -65.39 5.05 13.51
N ALA A 189 -65.00 4.06 14.32
CA ALA A 189 -63.93 4.17 15.31
C ALA A 189 -62.69 3.32 14.97
N GLU A 190 -62.59 2.72 13.78
CA GLU A 190 -61.48 1.81 13.44
C GLU A 190 -60.08 2.43 13.59
N GLY A 191 -59.95 3.74 13.36
CA GLY A 191 -58.69 4.47 13.54
C GLY A 191 -58.25 4.68 14.99
N TRP A 192 -59.08 4.31 15.99
CA TRP A 192 -58.77 4.52 17.41
C TRP A 192 -57.86 3.43 17.99
N GLY A 193 -57.61 2.34 17.25
CA GLY A 193 -56.70 1.28 17.64
C GLY A 193 -57.33 0.25 18.60
N PRO A 194 -56.53 -0.40 19.48
CA PRO A 194 -57.05 -1.37 20.44
C PRO A 194 -57.91 -0.68 21.50
N VAL A 195 -58.98 -1.36 21.92
CA VAL A 195 -59.82 -0.93 23.05
C VAL A 195 -58.96 -0.89 24.30
N GLU A 196 -59.07 0.22 25.04
CA GLU A 196 -58.30 0.43 26.25
C GLU A 196 -58.69 -0.62 27.32
N GLU A 197 -57.72 -1.17 28.04
CA GLU A 197 -57.89 -2.34 28.92
C GLU A 197 -59.03 -2.18 29.95
N GLN A 198 -59.18 -0.97 30.51
CA GLN A 198 -60.24 -0.60 31.45
C GLN A 198 -61.67 -0.71 30.91
N PHE A 199 -61.84 -0.69 29.58
CA PHE A 199 -63.15 -0.79 28.91
C PHE A 199 -63.44 -2.20 28.39
N VAL A 200 -62.46 -3.11 28.37
CA VAL A 200 -62.64 -4.47 27.83
C VAL A 200 -63.73 -5.23 28.58
N ALA A 201 -63.83 -5.08 29.90
CA ALA A 201 -64.86 -5.73 30.72
C ALA A 201 -66.29 -5.22 30.45
N GLN A 202 -66.44 -4.08 29.75
CA GLN A 202 -67.73 -3.46 29.43
C GLN A 202 -68.22 -3.83 28.02
N ILE A 203 -67.45 -4.63 27.29
CA ILE A 203 -67.83 -5.13 25.96
C ILE A 203 -68.92 -6.18 26.15
N THR A 204 -70.05 -6.00 25.47
CA THR A 204 -71.08 -7.02 25.34
C THR A 204 -70.79 -7.82 24.06
N PRO A 205 -70.23 -9.04 24.16
CA PRO A 205 -69.93 -9.84 22.97
C PRO A 205 -71.22 -10.32 22.30
N ASN A 206 -71.19 -10.38 20.96
CA ASN A 206 -72.21 -11.01 20.16
C ASN A 206 -72.09 -12.55 20.27
N PRO A 207 -73.10 -13.32 19.82
CA PRO A 207 -73.08 -14.79 19.89
C PRO A 207 -71.91 -15.46 19.16
N ASP A 208 -71.26 -14.76 18.23
CA ASP A 208 -70.09 -15.25 17.49
C ASP A 208 -68.79 -15.27 18.32
N GLY A 209 -68.79 -14.64 19.51
CA GLY A 209 -67.62 -14.52 20.40
C GLY A 209 -66.46 -13.70 19.84
N LYS A 210 -66.62 -13.12 18.63
CA LYS A 210 -65.56 -12.41 17.88
C LYS A 210 -65.91 -10.95 17.65
N THR A 211 -67.19 -10.60 17.66
CA THR A 211 -67.65 -9.21 17.58
C THR A 211 -68.41 -8.84 18.86
N GLY A 212 -68.56 -7.54 19.11
CA GLY A 212 -69.27 -7.06 20.28
C GLY A 212 -69.58 -5.57 20.18
N LYS A 213 -70.26 -5.07 21.21
CA LYS A 213 -70.55 -3.65 21.36
C LYS A 213 -70.00 -3.12 22.68
N LEU A 214 -69.31 -2.00 22.61
CA LEU A 214 -68.86 -1.25 23.78
C LEU A 214 -69.77 -0.03 23.99
N ALA A 215 -70.47 0.01 25.12
CA ALA A 215 -71.26 1.16 25.51
C ALA A 215 -70.35 2.21 26.17
N ARG A 216 -70.07 3.32 25.47
CA ARG A 216 -69.27 4.43 26.01
C ARG A 216 -70.16 5.64 26.24
N SER A 217 -70.20 6.12 27.48
CA SER A 217 -70.93 7.34 27.84
C SER A 217 -69.93 8.49 27.94
N GLY A 218 -70.02 9.45 27.02
CA GLY A 218 -69.16 10.64 27.00
C GLY A 218 -69.87 11.81 26.32
N GLY A 219 -69.88 12.98 26.97
CA GLY A 219 -70.47 14.20 26.40
C GLY A 219 -72.00 14.22 26.30
N GLY A 220 -72.72 13.49 27.16
CA GLY A 220 -74.19 13.51 27.22
C GLY A 220 -74.89 12.56 26.24
N TYR A 221 -74.15 11.78 25.44
CA TYR A 221 -74.69 10.75 24.55
C TYR A 221 -74.05 9.40 24.83
N SER A 222 -74.87 8.35 24.94
CA SER A 222 -74.40 6.97 24.94
C SER A 222 -74.28 6.50 23.50
N ARG A 223 -73.07 6.12 23.08
CA ARG A 223 -72.85 5.48 21.78
C ARG A 223 -72.37 4.05 22.00
N ASN A 224 -72.99 3.13 21.28
CA ASN A 224 -72.50 1.76 21.18
C ASN A 224 -71.49 1.71 20.03
N LEU A 225 -70.22 1.49 20.37
CA LEU A 225 -69.14 1.33 19.40
C LEU A 225 -69.00 -0.15 19.05
N ASP A 226 -68.92 -0.45 17.76
CA ASP A 226 -68.70 -1.82 17.29
C ASP A 226 -67.21 -2.19 17.49
N VAL A 227 -66.98 -3.34 18.13
CA VAL A 227 -65.64 -3.86 18.42
C VAL A 227 -65.49 -5.28 17.91
N GLU A 228 -64.26 -5.65 17.57
CA GLU A 228 -63.91 -6.98 17.06
C GLU A 228 -62.66 -7.50 17.77
N LEU A 229 -62.69 -8.76 18.22
CA LEU A 229 -61.55 -9.45 18.79
C LEU A 229 -60.61 -9.84 17.66
N ARG A 230 -59.46 -9.17 17.58
CA ARG A 230 -58.44 -9.42 16.57
C ARG A 230 -57.18 -9.98 17.24
N GLN A 231 -56.52 -10.91 16.58
CA GLN A 231 -55.18 -11.34 16.94
C GLN A 231 -54.20 -10.84 15.89
N TYR A 232 -53.05 -10.34 16.35
CA TYR A 232 -52.00 -9.89 15.46
C TYR A 232 -50.73 -10.70 15.69
N ARG A 233 -50.02 -11.00 14.62
CA ARG A 233 -48.65 -11.51 14.64
C ARG A 233 -47.72 -10.35 14.33
N GLU A 234 -46.84 -10.07 15.27
CA GLU A 234 -45.74 -9.15 15.07
C GLU A 234 -44.64 -9.87 14.31
N VAL A 235 -44.32 -9.43 13.11
CA VAL A 235 -43.25 -9.99 12.28
C VAL A 235 -42.16 -8.95 12.15
N GLU A 236 -40.96 -9.32 12.60
CA GLU A 236 -39.76 -8.55 12.31
C GLU A 236 -39.39 -8.79 10.85
N ILE A 237 -39.24 -7.72 10.08
CA ILE A 237 -38.92 -7.78 8.66
C ILE A 237 -37.62 -7.02 8.44
N LEU A 238 -36.64 -7.69 7.84
CA LEU A 238 -35.50 -7.02 7.25
C LEU A 238 -35.95 -6.45 5.91
N VAL A 239 -36.01 -5.13 5.82
CA VAL A 239 -36.50 -4.42 4.63
C VAL A 239 -35.69 -4.85 3.41
N GLU A 240 -36.36 -4.98 2.26
CA GLU A 240 -35.68 -5.26 1.00
C GLU A 240 -34.57 -4.25 0.72
N ARG A 241 -33.51 -4.72 0.05
CA ARG A 241 -32.38 -3.89 -0.32
C ARG A 241 -32.26 -3.89 -1.83
N GLY A 242 -32.40 -2.72 -2.42
CA GLY A 242 -32.26 -2.55 -3.86
C GLY A 242 -30.89 -2.98 -4.38
N TRP A 243 -30.81 -3.10 -5.71
CA TRP A 243 -29.55 -3.36 -6.40
C TRP A 243 -28.53 -2.26 -6.10
N ALA A 244 -27.29 -2.65 -5.83
CA ALA A 244 -26.17 -1.71 -5.88
C ALA A 244 -25.85 -1.47 -7.36
N ARG A 245 -26.31 -0.34 -7.92
CA ARG A 245 -26.03 0.02 -9.31
C ARG A 245 -24.66 0.69 -9.40
N PRO A 246 -23.72 0.15 -10.18
CA PRO A 246 -22.45 0.82 -10.40
C PRO A 246 -22.68 2.09 -11.24
N VAL A 247 -21.82 3.09 -11.08
CA VAL A 247 -21.74 4.20 -12.03
C VAL A 247 -21.23 3.65 -13.37
N PRO A 248 -21.83 4.00 -14.52
CA PRO A 248 -21.40 3.51 -15.83
C PRO A 248 -19.90 3.72 -16.04
N LEU A 249 -19.22 2.70 -16.57
CA LEU A 249 -17.78 2.70 -16.75
C LEU A 249 -17.35 3.80 -17.73
N ALA A 250 -18.11 3.97 -18.83
CA ALA A 250 -17.90 5.05 -19.80
C ALA A 250 -18.03 6.45 -19.19
N ALA A 251 -18.81 6.61 -18.11
CA ALA A 251 -18.96 7.87 -17.40
C ALA A 251 -17.93 8.08 -16.28
N SER A 252 -17.16 7.03 -15.93
CA SER A 252 -16.24 7.02 -14.78
C SER A 252 -14.76 6.83 -15.15
N VAL A 253 -14.44 6.33 -16.35
CA VAL A 253 -13.05 6.15 -16.80
C VAL A 253 -12.55 7.40 -17.51
N LYS A 254 -11.46 7.95 -16.98
CA LYS A 254 -10.68 9.05 -17.57
C LYS A 254 -9.24 8.59 -17.71
N LEU A 255 -8.75 8.49 -18.94
CA LEU A 255 -7.35 8.12 -19.22
C LEU A 255 -6.46 9.35 -19.03
N PRO A 256 -5.27 9.20 -18.40
CA PRO A 256 -4.38 10.33 -18.23
C PRO A 256 -3.76 10.77 -19.56
N ALA A 257 -3.50 12.07 -19.62
CA ALA A 257 -2.67 12.71 -20.63
C ALA A 257 -1.23 12.17 -20.54
N PHE A 258 -0.61 11.89 -21.67
CA PHE A 258 0.79 11.44 -21.72
C PHE A 258 1.72 12.53 -22.24
N ARG A 259 1.19 13.53 -22.97
CA ARG A 259 1.98 14.61 -23.55
C ARG A 259 1.73 15.92 -22.82
N VAL A 260 2.79 16.73 -22.73
CA VAL A 260 2.72 18.09 -22.19
C VAL A 260 1.68 18.89 -23.00
N GLY A 261 0.71 19.48 -22.30
CA GLY A 261 -0.35 20.31 -22.91
C GLY A 261 -1.64 19.56 -23.26
N GLU A 262 -1.67 18.23 -23.14
CA GLU A 262 -2.93 17.49 -23.06
C GLU A 262 -3.60 17.81 -21.71
N ALA A 263 -4.93 17.92 -21.68
CA ALA A 263 -5.64 18.23 -20.45
C ALA A 263 -5.38 17.15 -19.40
N ASP A 264 -4.84 17.53 -18.25
CA ASP A 264 -4.69 16.63 -17.10
C ASP A 264 -6.08 16.26 -16.57
N VAL A 265 -6.54 15.07 -16.95
CA VAL A 265 -7.89 14.60 -16.57
C VAL A 265 -7.91 13.85 -15.23
N TRP A 266 -6.79 13.85 -14.50
CA TRP A 266 -6.71 13.47 -13.09
C TRP A 266 -6.28 14.67 -12.24
N ALA A 267 -7.02 14.94 -11.17
CA ALA A 267 -6.49 15.71 -10.05
C ALA A 267 -5.28 14.95 -9.47
N PRO A 268 -4.21 15.64 -9.05
CA PRO A 268 -3.02 15.01 -8.51
C PRO A 268 -3.35 14.09 -7.33
N PHE A 269 -2.47 13.10 -7.18
CA PHE A 269 -2.36 12.05 -6.17
C PHE A 269 -2.65 12.53 -4.73
N ASN A 270 -3.92 12.74 -4.37
CA ASN A 270 -4.30 13.55 -3.20
C ASN A 270 -3.78 15.00 -3.35
N SER A 271 -4.48 16.00 -2.85
CA SER A 271 -3.95 17.38 -2.82
C SER A 271 -2.73 17.57 -1.87
N GLY A 272 -2.09 16.47 -1.46
CA GLY A 272 -1.03 16.41 -0.46
C GLY A 272 0.20 15.57 -0.85
N PHE A 273 0.29 15.02 -2.06
CA PHE A 273 1.57 14.45 -2.53
C PHE A 273 2.45 15.56 -3.12
N SER A 274 3.34 16.11 -2.29
CA SER A 274 4.35 17.11 -2.68
C SER A 274 5.73 16.46 -2.83
N GLY A 275 5.83 15.40 -3.63
CA GLY A 275 7.11 14.76 -3.94
C GLY A 275 7.75 15.36 -5.19
N GLU A 276 9.05 15.63 -5.16
CA GLU A 276 9.80 15.96 -6.39
C GLU A 276 9.83 14.74 -7.32
N PHE A 277 9.47 14.95 -8.60
CA PHE A 277 9.54 13.90 -9.61
C PHE A 277 10.96 13.33 -9.70
N GLY A 278 11.09 12.02 -9.49
CA GLY A 278 12.37 11.31 -9.50
C GLY A 278 13.02 11.14 -8.12
N ALA A 279 12.71 11.97 -7.13
CA ALA A 279 13.30 11.85 -5.78
C ALA A 279 12.63 10.75 -4.93
N ASN A 280 11.33 10.48 -5.15
CA ASN A 280 10.53 9.56 -4.35
C ASN A 280 9.89 8.42 -5.17
N ALA A 281 10.59 7.93 -6.19
CA ALA A 281 10.05 6.87 -7.07
C ALA A 281 9.67 5.58 -6.30
N SER A 282 10.42 5.23 -5.24
CA SER A 282 10.10 4.08 -4.38
C SER A 282 8.75 4.21 -3.67
N VAL A 283 8.43 5.40 -3.16
CA VAL A 283 7.14 5.67 -2.47
C VAL A 283 5.96 5.46 -3.42
N ILE A 284 6.12 5.83 -4.69
CA ILE A 284 5.10 5.62 -5.73
C ILE A 284 4.93 4.12 -5.99
N LEU A 285 6.02 3.36 -6.13
CA LEU A 285 5.97 1.91 -6.33
C LEU A 285 5.31 1.20 -5.14
N ASP A 286 5.71 1.52 -3.91
CA ASP A 286 5.11 0.96 -2.69
C ASP A 286 3.60 1.24 -2.63
N HIS A 287 3.17 2.41 -3.10
CA HIS A 287 1.75 2.74 -3.17
C HIS A 287 1.03 1.93 -4.26
N ILE A 288 1.62 1.78 -5.45
CA ILE A 288 1.06 0.93 -6.52
C ILE A 288 0.91 -0.51 -6.03
N GLU A 289 1.93 -1.04 -5.34
CA GLU A 289 1.86 -2.37 -4.74
C GLU A 289 0.76 -2.48 -3.69
N ARG A 290 0.62 -1.48 -2.82
CA ARG A 290 -0.48 -1.41 -1.84
C ARG A 290 -1.84 -1.35 -2.51
N MET A 291 -2.00 -0.58 -3.58
CA MET A 291 -3.24 -0.52 -4.36
C MET A 291 -3.56 -1.85 -5.04
N ASN A 292 -2.54 -2.54 -5.57
CA ASN A 292 -2.70 -3.89 -6.12
C ASN A 292 -3.14 -4.88 -5.03
N GLN A 293 -2.56 -4.81 -3.82
CA GLN A 293 -3.00 -5.62 -2.69
C GLN A 293 -4.42 -5.27 -2.23
N GLN A 294 -4.81 -3.99 -2.27
CA GLN A 294 -6.18 -3.57 -1.97
C GLN A 294 -7.18 -4.08 -3.02
N ARG A 295 -6.81 -4.14 -4.30
CA ARG A 295 -7.64 -4.74 -5.36
C ARG A 295 -7.88 -6.24 -5.17
N LEU A 296 -6.99 -6.93 -4.45
CA LEU A 296 -7.18 -8.34 -4.10
C LEU A 296 -8.11 -8.54 -2.90
N ARG A 297 -8.47 -7.48 -2.18
CA ARG A 297 -9.47 -7.59 -1.10
C ARG A 297 -10.84 -7.86 -1.73
N PRO A 298 -11.68 -8.70 -1.09
CA PRO A 298 -13.04 -8.90 -1.55
C PRO A 298 -13.76 -7.53 -1.57
N PRO A 299 -14.59 -7.28 -2.60
CA PRO A 299 -15.32 -6.03 -2.71
C PRO A 299 -16.21 -5.85 -1.47
N ALA A 300 -16.07 -4.70 -0.81
CA ALA A 300 -16.97 -4.31 0.26
C ALA A 300 -18.32 -3.92 -0.34
N ASP A 301 -19.41 -4.37 0.28
CA ASP A 301 -20.75 -3.98 -0.12
C ASP A 301 -20.96 -2.48 0.19
N PRO A 302 -21.17 -1.63 -0.83
CA PRO A 302 -21.20 -0.18 -0.64
C PRO A 302 -22.54 0.33 -0.11
N ARG A 303 -23.59 -0.49 -0.05
CA ARG A 303 -24.91 -0.04 0.39
C ARG A 303 -24.96 -0.04 1.93
N PRO A 304 -25.83 0.75 2.58
CA PRO A 304 -25.98 0.69 4.04
C PRO A 304 -26.51 -0.68 4.50
N ASP A 305 -26.28 -1.01 5.77
CA ASP A 305 -26.87 -2.18 6.42
C ASP A 305 -28.40 -2.14 6.33
N ARG A 306 -29.02 -3.33 6.29
CA ARG A 306 -30.48 -3.44 6.21
C ARG A 306 -31.12 -2.91 7.47
N SER A 307 -32.17 -2.11 7.31
CA SER A 307 -33.00 -1.70 8.41
C SER A 307 -34.00 -2.80 8.76
N THR A 308 -34.24 -2.96 10.05
CA THR A 308 -35.30 -3.80 10.58
C THR A 308 -36.56 -2.95 10.77
N ARG A 309 -37.70 -3.45 10.29
CA ARG A 309 -39.02 -2.89 10.59
C ARG A 309 -39.94 -3.99 11.12
N THR A 310 -40.74 -3.63 12.12
CA THR A 310 -41.79 -4.49 12.64
C THR A 310 -43.12 -4.24 11.90
N VAL A 311 -43.79 -5.31 11.50
CA VAL A 311 -45.14 -5.25 10.90
C VAL A 311 -46.11 -6.09 11.73
N LEU A 312 -47.33 -5.58 11.90
CA LEU A 312 -48.42 -6.31 12.55
C LEU A 312 -49.33 -6.92 11.48
N GLU A 313 -49.38 -8.24 11.46
CA GLU A 313 -50.21 -9.01 10.53
C GLU A 313 -51.42 -9.54 11.28
N ARG A 314 -52.62 -9.25 10.77
CA ARG A 314 -53.85 -9.82 11.34
C ARG A 314 -53.82 -11.33 11.12
N VAL A 315 -54.00 -12.09 12.19
CA VAL A 315 -54.20 -13.54 12.17
C VAL A 315 -55.68 -13.77 12.39
N ASP A 316 -56.30 -14.48 11.45
CA ASP A 316 -57.70 -14.87 11.62
C ASP A 316 -57.79 -15.85 12.79
N VAL A 317 -58.50 -15.41 13.83
CA VAL A 317 -58.94 -16.21 14.99
C VAL A 317 -60.24 -16.88 14.60
#